data_AF-E9G719-F1
#
_entry.id   AF-E9G719-F1
#
_cell.length_a   1.000
_cell.length_b   1.000
_cell.length_c   1.000
_cell.angle_alpha   90.00
_cell.angle_beta   90.00
_cell.angle_gamma   90.00
#
_symmetry.space_group_name_H-M   'P 1'
#
loop_
_entity.id
_entity.type
_entity.pdbx_description
1 polymer ?
#
loop_
_entity_poly.entity_id
_entity_poly.type
_entity_poly.pdbx_seq_one_letter_code
_entity_poly.pdbx_strand_id
1 'polypeptide(L)'
;MTPKPEGGFTYVYEWKEGTERKKDDDGQNLLSSKFTRTAFHHPTLPKVLISYKGDETLSSKLPHGNSTSVESKKLPFVPTMPSLLRDIEEKKGDYPANVYRKINATVNRSIKEQAAQAPRNLKQVQNTMHNLTQKLRLSRDSLYNLHVRAFDGTFIKEILTFPDLVVIGWNDGIAGAFLSLLGTSQSVGLFYDTTFRLGDYYVSILSFLDVEFTNKPTIPLLFMIHERKTFETHDLFWRKVKNKLPGLSKAKNVYIVSDEESAIVEAMRQNLPMTDLSLLEPCHAKCQAFGKYFRKCIHKDIERLGLWVIRKHGLTSATNNRAESMNTMLKRFVNWKESPVDAIVLSLEELSASFYAEILRGRYRRGNFNLHEDFESLYDLEKDCPVLPEITDAEEIFMKFQNAIKNVSKAGTMDLTVL
;
A
#
# COMPACT_ATOMS: atom_id res chain seq x y z
N MET A 1 22.00 55.81 23.44
CA MET A 1 21.73 56.06 22.02
C MET A 1 22.59 55.11 21.21
N THR A 2 21.97 54.20 20.46
CA THR A 2 22.67 53.27 19.55
C THR A 2 23.12 54.04 18.29
N PRO A 3 24.39 53.92 17.86
CA PRO A 3 24.86 54.61 16.66
C PRO A 3 24.11 54.06 15.44
N LYS A 4 23.56 54.96 14.61
CA LYS A 4 22.97 54.59 13.32
C LYS A 4 24.09 54.14 12.38
N PRO A 5 23.98 52.99 11.72
CA PRO A 5 24.95 52.61 10.69
C PRO A 5 24.82 53.56 9.49
N GLU A 6 25.93 54.20 9.10
CA GLU A 6 26.03 54.91 7.83
C GLU A 6 25.99 53.87 6.69
N GLY A 7 24.94 53.92 5.86
CA GLY A 7 24.77 52.94 4.77
C GLY A 7 23.34 52.61 4.35
N GLY A 8 22.34 53.45 4.68
CA GLY A 8 20.99 53.32 4.11
C GLY A 8 20.11 52.21 4.68
N PHE A 9 20.55 51.45 5.68
CA PHE A 9 19.71 50.47 6.37
C PHE A 9 18.70 51.16 7.29
N THR A 10 17.43 50.76 7.22
CA THR A 10 16.36 51.30 8.06
C THR A 10 16.18 50.42 9.29
N TYR A 11 16.06 51.04 10.46
CA TYR A 11 15.77 50.34 11.71
C TYR A 11 14.33 49.80 11.67
N VAL A 12 14.16 48.50 11.96
CA VAL A 12 12.84 47.86 11.91
C VAL A 12 12.36 47.48 13.31
N TYR A 13 13.17 46.76 14.09
CA TYR A 13 12.76 46.26 15.40
C TYR A 13 13.97 45.87 16.27
N GLU A 14 13.90 46.15 17.58
CA GLU A 14 14.86 45.68 18.59
C GLU A 14 14.19 44.58 19.42
N TRP A 15 14.71 43.35 19.33
CA TRP A 15 14.22 42.24 20.14
C TRP A 15 15.07 42.18 21.42
N LYS A 16 14.48 42.60 22.54
CA LYS A 16 15.05 42.39 23.87
C LYS A 16 14.61 41.00 24.34
N GLU A 17 15.55 40.04 24.33
CA GLU A 17 15.33 38.75 24.97
C GLU A 17 15.02 38.97 26.47
N GLY A 18 13.77 38.75 26.88
CA GLY A 18 13.43 38.82 28.32
C GLY A 18 11.98 39.12 28.71
N THR A 19 11.03 39.33 27.80
CA THR A 19 9.63 39.59 28.20
C THR A 19 8.87 38.34 28.65
N GLU A 20 9.33 37.13 28.28
CA GLU A 20 8.89 35.87 28.89
C GLU A 20 10.10 35.11 29.44
N ARG A 21 10.26 35.16 30.77
CA ARG A 21 11.35 34.45 31.46
C ARG A 21 11.07 32.94 31.44
N LYS A 22 11.53 32.24 30.42
CA LYS A 22 11.69 30.78 30.50
C LYS A 22 12.76 30.49 31.55
N LYS A 23 12.32 29.97 32.69
CA LYS A 23 13.19 29.38 33.71
C LYS A 23 13.43 27.92 33.35
N ASP A 24 14.62 27.40 33.65
CA ASP A 24 14.81 25.95 33.66
C ASP A 24 14.10 25.31 34.87
N ASP A 25 14.12 23.99 34.91
CA ASP A 25 13.48 23.19 35.97
C ASP A 25 14.11 23.46 37.37
N ASP A 26 15.28 24.12 37.41
CA ASP A 26 15.97 24.57 38.62
C ASP A 26 15.69 26.05 38.97
N GLY A 27 14.81 26.72 38.22
CA GLY A 27 14.37 28.09 38.45
C GLY A 27 15.33 29.19 37.96
N GLN A 28 16.39 28.83 37.24
CA GLN A 28 17.36 29.78 36.67
C GLN A 28 16.86 30.32 35.33
N ASN A 29 17.08 31.61 35.08
CA ASN A 29 16.67 32.23 33.82
C ASN A 29 17.54 31.71 32.67
N LEU A 30 16.93 31.07 31.68
CA LEU A 30 17.63 30.49 30.52
C LEU A 30 18.15 31.54 29.53
N LEU A 31 17.72 32.80 29.67
CA LEU A 31 18.04 33.90 28.77
C LEU A 31 18.60 35.08 29.56
N SER A 32 19.78 35.54 29.16
CA SER A 32 20.45 36.70 29.73
C SER A 32 19.91 37.97 29.07
N SER A 33 19.40 38.92 29.86
CA SER A 33 19.00 40.25 29.37
C SER A 33 20.18 41.12 28.90
N LYS A 34 21.41 40.58 28.91
CA LYS A 34 22.64 41.27 28.52
C LYS A 34 23.03 41.02 27.06
N PHE A 35 22.29 40.19 26.32
CA PHE A 35 22.39 40.08 24.87
C PHE A 35 21.18 40.70 24.21
N THR A 36 21.42 41.56 23.22
CA THR A 36 20.38 42.21 22.43
C THR A 36 20.61 41.88 20.96
N ARG A 37 19.57 41.44 20.27
CA ARG A 37 19.59 41.22 18.82
C ARG A 37 18.83 42.34 18.14
N THR A 38 19.51 43.07 17.27
CA THR A 38 18.91 44.11 16.42
C THR A 38 18.93 43.66 14.98
N ALA A 39 17.79 43.78 14.29
CA ALA A 39 17.70 43.48 12.86
C ALA A 39 17.46 44.78 12.07
N PHE A 40 18.20 44.93 10.98
CA PHE A 40 18.10 46.03 10.04
C PHE A 40 17.77 45.48 8.65
N HIS A 41 16.77 46.03 7.99
CA HIS A 41 16.45 45.66 6.61
C HIS A 41 17.15 46.59 5.65
N HIS A 42 17.69 46.03 4.56
CA HIS A 42 18.12 46.85 3.44
C HIS A 42 16.89 47.36 2.70
N PRO A 43 16.79 48.66 2.39
CA PRO A 43 15.56 49.25 1.84
C PRO A 43 15.22 48.75 0.44
N THR A 44 16.21 48.31 -0.33
CA THR A 44 16.04 47.94 -1.75
C THR A 44 16.50 46.53 -2.10
N LEU A 45 17.14 45.82 -1.18
CA LEU A 45 17.66 44.47 -1.43
C LEU A 45 16.98 43.50 -0.46
N PRO A 46 16.70 42.24 -0.85
CA PRO A 46 16.13 41.23 0.04
C PRO A 46 17.20 40.70 1.01
N LYS A 47 17.84 41.60 1.75
CA LYS A 47 18.93 41.32 2.69
C LYS A 47 18.60 41.93 4.04
N VAL A 48 18.93 41.19 5.09
CA VAL A 48 18.76 41.61 6.49
C VAL A 48 20.13 41.57 7.16
N LEU A 49 20.50 42.67 7.81
CA LEU A 49 21.65 42.74 8.70
C LEU A 49 21.19 42.46 10.12
N ILE A 50 21.77 41.46 10.77
CA ILE A 50 21.49 41.13 12.17
C ILE A 50 22.73 41.46 12.99
N SER A 51 22.59 42.36 13.96
CA SER A 51 23.64 42.73 14.90
C SER A 51 23.30 42.17 16.28
N TYR A 52 24.24 41.41 16.85
CA TYR A 52 24.18 40.93 18.22
C TYR A 52 25.09 41.82 19.07
N LYS A 53 24.56 42.36 20.16
CA LYS A 53 25.32 43.16 21.12
C LYS A 53 25.18 42.54 22.50
N GLY A 54 26.29 42.11 23.09
CA GLY A 54 26.31 41.54 24.43
C GLY A 54 27.74 41.22 24.87
N ASP A 55 27.85 40.69 26.08
CA ASP A 55 29.12 40.32 26.70
C ASP A 55 29.44 38.85 26.41
N GLU A 56 30.41 38.62 25.52
CA GLU A 56 30.82 37.28 25.07
C GLU A 56 31.30 36.36 26.20
N THR A 57 31.73 36.94 27.33
CA THR A 57 32.18 36.18 28.51
C THR A 57 31.04 35.44 29.22
N LEU A 58 29.78 35.84 28.94
CA LEU A 58 28.57 35.17 29.45
C LEU A 58 28.09 34.03 28.53
N SER A 59 28.71 33.87 27.36
CA SER A 59 28.36 32.79 26.42
C SER A 59 28.91 31.47 26.94
N SER A 60 28.03 30.55 27.31
CA SER A 60 28.40 29.15 27.56
C SER A 60 28.13 28.32 26.29
N LYS A 61 29.07 27.42 25.96
CA LYS A 61 28.84 26.45 24.87
C LYS A 61 27.71 25.52 25.30
N LEU A 62 26.51 25.74 24.78
CA LEU A 62 25.42 24.79 24.90
C LEU A 62 25.73 23.55 24.05
N PRO A 63 25.43 22.35 24.54
CA PRO A 63 25.51 21.13 23.75
C PRO A 63 24.52 21.22 22.58
N HIS A 64 24.95 20.83 21.38
CA HIS A 64 24.10 20.82 20.20
C HIS A 64 22.96 19.78 20.34
N GLY A 65 21.70 20.22 20.20
CA GLY A 65 20.52 19.36 20.09
C GLY A 65 19.36 19.74 21.04
N ASN A 66 18.16 19.22 20.78
CA ASN A 66 16.97 19.36 21.64
C ASN A 66 17.04 18.48 22.90
N SER A 67 18.21 18.39 23.53
CA SER A 67 18.37 17.53 24.71
C SER A 67 17.85 18.22 25.96
N THR A 68 16.80 17.65 26.56
CA THR A 68 16.13 18.25 27.72
C THR A 68 16.77 17.84 29.05
N SER A 69 17.41 16.67 29.15
CA SER A 69 17.93 16.16 30.43
C SER A 69 19.28 16.78 30.84
N VAL A 70 19.46 16.99 32.15
CA VAL A 70 20.68 17.57 32.73
C VAL A 70 21.92 16.68 32.47
N GLU A 71 21.74 15.37 32.44
CA GLU A 71 22.82 14.40 32.22
C GLU A 71 23.31 14.40 30.76
N SER A 72 22.38 14.49 29.80
CA SER A 72 22.72 14.55 28.38
C SER A 72 23.38 15.85 27.98
N LYS A 73 23.12 16.95 28.71
CA LYS A 73 23.80 18.24 28.52
C LYS A 73 25.27 18.23 28.96
N LYS A 74 25.65 17.30 29.84
CA LYS A 74 27.04 17.16 30.35
C LYS A 74 27.90 16.24 29.49
N LEU A 75 27.29 15.45 28.60
CA LEU A 75 28.02 14.52 27.73
C LEU A 75 28.46 15.22 26.43
N PRO A 76 29.71 15.02 25.99
CA PRO A 76 30.14 15.54 24.69
C PRO A 76 29.32 14.88 23.57
N PHE A 77 28.79 15.71 22.66
CA PHE A 77 28.09 15.20 21.49
C PHE A 77 29.09 14.46 20.58
N VAL A 78 28.88 13.15 20.43
CA VAL A 78 29.62 12.32 19.48
C VAL A 78 28.77 12.16 18.22
N PRO A 79 29.14 12.79 17.09
CA PRO A 79 28.43 12.57 15.84
C PRO A 79 28.58 11.12 15.40
N THR A 80 27.54 10.59 14.77
CA THR A 80 27.64 9.26 14.15
C THR A 80 28.53 9.36 12.92
N MET A 81 29.45 8.41 12.77
CA MET A 81 30.36 8.42 11.63
C MET A 81 29.59 8.28 10.30
N PRO A 82 29.91 9.11 9.28
CA PRO A 82 29.29 8.99 7.96
C PRO A 82 29.52 7.61 7.32
N SER A 83 30.65 6.95 7.58
CA SER A 83 30.91 5.58 7.13
C SER A 83 29.89 4.58 7.71
N LEU A 84 29.61 4.66 9.01
CA LEU A 84 28.59 3.81 9.63
C LEU A 84 27.20 4.05 9.00
N LEU A 85 26.85 5.30 8.71
CA LEU A 85 25.58 5.60 8.03
C LEU A 85 25.55 4.96 6.64
N ARG A 86 26.63 5.05 5.87
CA ARG A 86 26.78 4.37 4.57
C ARG A 86 26.71 2.85 4.70
N ASP A 87 27.35 2.25 5.71
CA ASP A 87 27.31 0.81 5.96
C ASP A 87 25.91 0.30 6.33
N ILE A 88 25.09 1.16 6.96
CA ILE A 88 23.68 0.88 7.24
C ILE A 88 22.87 1.01 5.94
N GLU A 89 23.15 2.04 5.14
CA GLU A 89 22.52 2.30 3.84
C GLU A 89 22.79 1.17 2.84
N GLU A 90 23.98 0.59 2.80
CA GLU A 90 24.32 -0.55 1.94
C GLU A 90 23.56 -1.84 2.31
N LYS A 91 23.13 -1.96 3.57
CA LYS A 91 22.41 -3.13 4.11
C LYS A 91 20.89 -3.01 4.01
N LYS A 92 20.36 -2.08 3.18
CA LYS A 92 18.94 -1.71 3.08
C LYS A 92 17.95 -2.85 2.75
N GLY A 93 18.40 -4.01 2.32
CA GLY A 93 17.54 -5.18 2.08
C GLY A 93 17.16 -5.96 3.36
N ASP A 94 18.02 -5.91 4.38
CA ASP A 94 17.89 -6.70 5.60
C ASP A 94 16.86 -6.09 6.58
N TYR A 95 16.41 -6.90 7.54
CA TYR A 95 15.58 -6.39 8.64
C TYR A 95 16.42 -5.48 9.57
N PRO A 96 15.92 -4.29 9.98
CA PRO A 96 16.71 -3.35 10.79
C PRO A 96 17.32 -3.94 12.06
N ALA A 97 16.60 -4.86 12.73
CA ALA A 97 17.12 -5.53 13.93
C ALA A 97 18.27 -6.51 13.62
N ASN A 98 18.32 -7.05 12.41
CA ASN A 98 19.44 -7.91 11.96
C ASN A 98 20.65 -7.05 11.63
N VAL A 99 20.45 -5.93 10.93
CA VAL A 99 21.51 -4.95 10.64
C VAL A 99 22.11 -4.41 11.94
N TYR A 100 21.27 -3.99 12.88
CA TYR A 100 21.70 -3.51 14.20
C TYR A 100 22.55 -4.55 14.96
N ARG A 101 22.08 -5.80 15.03
CA ARG A 101 22.82 -6.89 15.69
C ARG A 101 24.13 -7.22 14.99
N LYS A 102 24.16 -7.29 13.66
CA LYS A 102 25.37 -7.58 12.88
C LYS A 102 26.43 -6.50 13.12
N ILE A 103 26.06 -5.21 13.04
CA ILE A 103 27.01 -4.12 13.26
C ILE A 103 27.54 -4.13 14.69
N ASN A 104 26.67 -4.29 15.69
CA ASN A 104 27.10 -4.34 17.09
C ASN A 104 27.96 -5.58 17.43
N ALA A 105 27.81 -6.68 16.68
CA ALA A 105 28.66 -7.86 16.84
C ALA A 105 30.07 -7.65 16.28
N THR A 106 30.23 -6.76 15.29
CA THR A 106 31.52 -6.49 14.62
C THR A 106 32.31 -5.34 15.22
N VAL A 107 31.64 -4.38 15.89
CA VAL A 107 32.32 -3.22 16.50
C VAL A 107 33.03 -3.65 17.78
N ASN A 108 34.25 -3.16 17.96
CA ASN A 108 35.05 -3.43 19.15
C ASN A 108 34.31 -3.00 20.44
N ARG A 109 34.57 -3.68 21.56
CA ARG A 109 33.93 -3.41 22.86
C ARG A 109 34.43 -2.16 23.57
N SER A 110 35.39 -1.44 22.97
CA SER A 110 35.88 -0.17 23.50
C SER A 110 34.77 0.88 23.50
N ILE A 111 34.51 1.49 24.66
CA ILE A 111 33.46 2.49 24.86
C ILE A 111 33.61 3.67 23.89
N LYS A 112 34.86 4.10 23.62
CA LYS A 112 35.15 5.22 22.71
C LYS A 112 34.86 4.86 21.25
N GLU A 113 35.12 3.63 20.85
CA GLU A 113 34.90 3.17 19.48
C GLU A 113 33.40 2.89 19.24
N GLN A 114 32.70 2.32 20.22
CA GLN A 114 31.25 2.12 20.15
C GLN A 114 30.47 3.43 20.02
N ALA A 115 30.89 4.49 20.72
CA ALA A 115 30.21 5.78 20.66
C ALA A 115 30.11 6.39 19.25
N ALA A 116 31.06 6.06 18.37
CA ALA A 116 31.15 6.61 17.01
C ALA A 116 30.85 5.57 15.90
N GLN A 117 31.26 4.32 16.10
CA GLN A 117 31.24 3.24 15.09
C GLN A 117 30.07 2.27 15.26
N ALA A 118 29.36 2.26 16.39
CA ALA A 118 28.15 1.48 16.57
C ALA A 118 26.89 2.36 16.39
N PRO A 119 25.80 1.80 15.84
CA PRO A 119 24.51 2.47 15.85
C PRO A 119 24.05 2.70 17.30
N ARG A 120 23.64 3.93 17.61
CA ARG A 120 23.22 4.34 18.97
C ARG A 120 22.05 3.51 19.48
N ASN A 121 21.13 3.18 18.59
CA ASN A 121 19.95 2.37 18.87
C ASN A 121 19.37 1.82 17.56
N LEU A 122 18.41 0.89 17.70
CA LEU A 122 17.66 0.35 16.57
C LEU A 122 16.94 1.46 15.78
N LYS A 123 16.47 2.50 16.45
CA LYS A 123 15.75 3.61 15.83
C LYS A 123 16.64 4.39 14.84
N GLN A 124 17.93 4.51 15.10
CA GLN A 124 18.89 5.10 14.18
C GLN A 124 18.98 4.29 12.89
N VAL A 125 19.11 2.97 13.00
CA VAL A 125 19.15 2.07 11.83
C VAL A 125 17.85 2.18 11.03
N GLN A 126 16.70 2.14 11.70
CA GLN A 126 15.38 2.33 11.09
C GLN A 126 15.27 3.67 10.37
N ASN A 127 15.63 4.77 11.04
CA ASN A 127 15.53 6.12 10.50
C ASN A 127 16.50 6.33 9.32
N THR A 128 17.72 5.80 9.38
CA THR A 128 18.69 5.87 8.28
C THR A 128 18.16 5.12 7.06
N MET A 129 17.68 3.87 7.24
CA MET A 129 17.09 3.09 6.15
C MET A 129 15.81 3.74 5.60
N HIS A 130 14.97 4.32 6.47
CA HIS A 130 13.76 5.04 6.09
C HIS A 130 14.10 6.30 5.28
N ASN A 131 15.01 7.13 5.77
CA ASN A 131 15.45 8.36 5.10
C ASN A 131 16.08 8.05 3.73
N LEU A 132 16.86 6.98 3.63
CA LEU A 132 17.36 6.50 2.34
C LEU A 132 16.22 6.07 1.42
N THR A 133 15.17 5.43 1.94
CA THR A 133 13.98 5.08 1.13
C THR A 133 13.22 6.32 0.65
N GLN A 134 13.18 7.38 1.45
CA GLN A 134 12.54 8.64 1.06
C GLN A 134 13.31 9.40 -0.02
N LYS A 135 14.64 9.30 -0.07
CA LYS A 135 15.48 9.97 -1.09
C LYS A 135 15.30 9.40 -2.50
N LEU A 136 14.65 8.25 -2.61
CA LEU A 136 14.59 7.42 -3.81
C LEU A 136 13.23 7.45 -4.52
N ARG A 137 12.25 8.17 -3.95
CA ARG A 137 10.92 8.27 -4.52
C ARG A 137 10.90 9.29 -5.65
N LEU A 138 10.20 9.01 -6.76
CA LEU A 138 9.94 9.95 -7.87
C LEU A 138 9.33 11.27 -7.36
N SER A 139 8.40 11.16 -6.42
CA SER A 139 7.96 12.26 -5.56
C SER A 139 7.74 11.73 -4.14
N ARG A 140 7.85 12.59 -3.13
CA ARG A 140 7.53 12.23 -1.74
C ARG A 140 6.05 11.97 -1.52
N ASP A 141 5.21 12.37 -2.46
CA ASP A 141 3.77 12.36 -2.36
C ASP A 141 3.19 11.19 -3.17
N SER A 142 2.88 10.11 -2.46
CA SER A 142 2.26 8.94 -3.07
C SER A 142 0.87 9.24 -3.65
N LEU A 143 0.15 10.23 -3.11
CA LEU A 143 -1.15 10.62 -3.66
C LEU A 143 -0.99 11.35 -4.99
N TYR A 144 -0.01 12.24 -5.09
CA TYR A 144 0.34 12.87 -6.36
C TYR A 144 0.70 11.81 -7.42
N ASN A 145 1.55 10.84 -7.07
CA ASN A 145 1.95 9.77 -7.98
C ASN A 145 0.74 8.93 -8.44
N LEU A 146 -0.21 8.64 -7.54
CA LEU A 146 -1.46 7.97 -7.89
C LEU A 146 -2.27 8.76 -8.91
N HIS A 147 -2.42 10.07 -8.72
CA HIS A 147 -3.19 10.92 -9.65
C HIS A 147 -2.51 11.03 -11.02
N VAL A 148 -1.19 11.17 -11.07
CA VAL A 148 -0.43 11.11 -12.34
C VAL A 148 -0.67 9.77 -13.02
N ARG A 149 -0.58 8.66 -12.27
CA ARG A 149 -0.80 7.33 -12.83
C ARG A 149 -2.24 7.12 -13.31
N ALA A 150 -3.23 7.68 -12.62
CA ALA A 150 -4.63 7.62 -13.03
C ALA A 150 -4.91 8.47 -14.26
N PHE A 151 -4.15 9.55 -14.46
CA PHE A 151 -4.26 10.41 -15.63
C PHE A 151 -3.65 9.75 -16.88
N ASP A 152 -2.46 9.14 -16.74
CA ASP A 152 -1.73 8.53 -17.86
C ASP A 152 -2.15 7.07 -18.14
N GLY A 153 -2.67 6.38 -17.13
CA GLY A 153 -3.00 4.96 -17.18
C GLY A 153 -4.49 4.69 -17.32
N THR A 154 -4.83 3.44 -17.64
CA THR A 154 -6.23 2.99 -17.71
C THR A 154 -6.62 2.11 -16.53
N PHE A 155 -5.68 1.66 -15.71
CA PHE A 155 -5.98 0.73 -14.61
C PHE A 155 -6.74 1.37 -13.46
N ILE A 156 -6.35 2.57 -13.02
CA ILE A 156 -7.00 3.27 -11.91
C ILE A 156 -8.30 3.90 -12.41
N LYS A 157 -9.39 3.67 -11.69
CA LYS A 157 -10.74 4.10 -12.09
C LYS A 157 -11.38 5.06 -11.11
N GLU A 158 -11.01 4.96 -9.84
CA GLU A 158 -11.47 5.86 -8.79
C GLU A 158 -10.33 6.12 -7.81
N ILE A 159 -10.19 7.38 -7.39
CA ILE A 159 -9.41 7.79 -6.22
C ILE A 159 -10.31 8.68 -5.37
N LEU A 160 -10.57 8.27 -4.13
CA LEU A 160 -11.12 9.12 -3.08
C LEU A 160 -10.05 9.35 -2.04
N THR A 161 -9.76 10.61 -1.71
CA THR A 161 -8.73 10.97 -0.73
C THR A 161 -9.32 11.41 0.61
N PHE A 162 -10.63 11.64 0.68
CA PHE A 162 -11.34 12.07 1.89
C PHE A 162 -12.75 11.44 1.92
N PRO A 163 -13.23 10.94 3.08
CA PRO A 163 -12.61 11.00 4.41
C PRO A 163 -11.45 10.02 4.64
N ASP A 164 -11.43 8.92 3.89
CA ASP A 164 -10.38 7.90 3.94
C ASP A 164 -9.89 7.63 2.50
N LEU A 165 -8.62 7.22 2.34
CA LEU A 165 -8.11 6.87 1.02
C LEU A 165 -8.78 5.60 0.50
N VAL A 166 -9.40 5.67 -0.67
CA VAL A 166 -9.90 4.53 -1.43
C VAL A 166 -9.43 4.64 -2.88
N VAL A 167 -8.77 3.59 -3.38
CA VAL A 167 -8.35 3.47 -4.78
C VAL A 167 -8.98 2.22 -5.37
N ILE A 168 -9.71 2.36 -6.46
CA ILE A 168 -10.32 1.23 -7.18
C ILE A 168 -9.69 1.15 -8.57
N GLY A 169 -9.25 -0.05 -8.95
CA GLY A 169 -8.63 -0.29 -10.25
C GLY A 169 -8.91 -1.68 -10.81
N TRP A 170 -8.90 -1.78 -12.14
CA TRP A 170 -9.02 -3.04 -12.88
C TRP A 170 -8.48 -2.90 -14.31
N ASN A 171 -8.18 -4.04 -14.93
CA ASN A 171 -7.84 -4.12 -16.34
C ASN A 171 -9.11 -4.33 -17.19
N ASP A 172 -9.36 -3.45 -18.15
CA ASP A 172 -10.58 -3.50 -18.99
C ASP A 172 -10.64 -4.76 -19.87
N GLY A 173 -9.48 -5.31 -20.25
CA GLY A 173 -9.39 -6.58 -20.99
C GLY A 173 -9.87 -7.77 -20.16
N ILE A 174 -9.45 -7.85 -18.89
CA ILE A 174 -9.98 -8.86 -17.95
C ILE A 174 -11.48 -8.66 -17.73
N ALA A 175 -11.92 -7.41 -17.54
CA ALA A 175 -13.35 -7.12 -17.40
C ALA A 175 -14.15 -7.57 -18.64
N GLY A 176 -13.64 -7.34 -19.85
CA GLY A 176 -14.22 -7.82 -21.09
C GLY A 176 -14.28 -9.35 -21.17
N ALA A 177 -13.20 -10.03 -20.79
CA ALA A 177 -13.16 -11.50 -20.73
C ALA A 177 -14.22 -12.03 -19.75
N PHE A 178 -14.31 -11.47 -18.55
CA PHE A 178 -15.35 -11.84 -17.59
C PHE A 178 -16.75 -11.61 -18.13
N LEU A 179 -17.01 -10.47 -18.78
CA LEU A 179 -18.31 -10.16 -19.36
C LEU A 179 -18.71 -11.17 -20.45
N SER A 180 -17.76 -11.70 -21.23
CA SER A 180 -18.06 -12.75 -22.22
C SER A 180 -18.49 -14.08 -21.60
N LEU A 181 -18.20 -14.32 -20.32
CA LEU A 181 -18.64 -15.53 -19.60
C LEU A 181 -20.07 -15.41 -19.06
N LEU A 182 -20.61 -14.21 -18.99
CA LEU A 182 -21.97 -13.98 -18.49
C LEU A 182 -22.99 -14.53 -19.48
N GLY A 183 -23.95 -15.31 -18.99
CA GLY A 183 -24.98 -15.95 -19.81
C GLY A 183 -24.55 -17.23 -20.53
N THR A 184 -23.31 -17.69 -20.33
CA THR A 184 -22.89 -19.03 -20.76
C THR A 184 -23.62 -20.13 -19.97
N SER A 185 -23.59 -21.36 -20.48
CA SER A 185 -24.19 -22.52 -19.80
C SER A 185 -23.45 -22.90 -18.51
N GLN A 186 -22.17 -22.54 -18.40
CA GLN A 186 -21.36 -22.82 -17.22
C GLN A 186 -21.60 -21.77 -16.13
N SER A 187 -21.57 -22.23 -14.86
CA SER A 187 -21.67 -21.35 -13.70
C SER A 187 -20.32 -20.70 -13.40
N VAL A 188 -20.29 -19.38 -13.35
CA VAL A 188 -19.11 -18.56 -13.06
C VAL A 188 -19.12 -18.19 -11.58
N GLY A 189 -18.05 -18.54 -10.88
CA GLY A 189 -17.87 -18.17 -9.47
C GLY A 189 -17.15 -16.85 -9.33
N LEU A 190 -17.70 -15.94 -8.54
CA LEU A 190 -17.04 -14.74 -8.05
C LEU A 190 -16.63 -14.91 -6.59
N PHE A 191 -15.46 -14.43 -6.24
CA PHE A 191 -14.88 -14.51 -4.90
C PHE A 191 -14.44 -13.11 -4.49
N TYR A 192 -15.03 -12.59 -3.43
CA TYR A 192 -14.69 -11.31 -2.87
C TYR A 192 -14.12 -11.50 -1.47
N ASP A 193 -12.89 -11.03 -1.27
CA ASP A 193 -12.20 -11.16 -0.01
C ASP A 193 -11.35 -9.92 0.27
N THR A 194 -11.15 -9.61 1.55
CA THR A 194 -10.28 -8.52 1.99
C THR A 194 -9.00 -9.08 2.57
N THR A 195 -7.90 -8.83 1.87
CA THR A 195 -6.56 -9.24 2.29
C THR A 195 -6.12 -8.55 3.58
N PHE A 196 -5.04 -9.07 4.15
CA PHE A 196 -4.39 -8.56 5.35
C PHE A 196 -3.82 -7.15 5.11
N ARG A 197 -3.71 -6.38 6.17
CA ARG A 197 -3.22 -4.99 6.14
C ARG A 197 -1.80 -4.92 5.51
N LEU A 198 -1.69 -4.32 4.33
CA LEU A 198 -0.45 -3.99 3.61
C LEU A 198 0.04 -2.61 4.07
N GLY A 199 0.70 -2.57 5.22
CA GLY A 199 1.11 -1.31 5.86
C GLY A 199 -0.07 -0.59 6.50
N ASP A 200 -0.54 0.50 5.90
CA ASP A 200 -1.71 1.26 6.38
C ASP A 200 -3.01 0.99 5.61
N TYR A 201 -2.93 0.15 4.57
CA TYR A 201 -4.06 -0.11 3.68
C TYR A 201 -4.45 -1.58 3.69
N TYR A 202 -5.73 -1.85 3.53
CA TYR A 202 -6.28 -3.14 3.13
C TYR A 202 -6.38 -3.21 1.62
N VAL A 203 -6.28 -4.42 1.06
CA VAL A 203 -6.59 -4.66 -0.35
C VAL A 203 -7.73 -5.67 -0.42
N SER A 204 -8.89 -5.25 -0.90
CA SER A 204 -9.98 -6.15 -1.25
C SER A 204 -9.91 -6.50 -2.73
N ILE A 205 -10.13 -7.77 -3.06
CA ILE A 205 -10.05 -8.28 -4.43
C ILE A 205 -11.38 -8.93 -4.77
N LEU A 206 -11.95 -8.57 -5.92
CA LEU A 206 -12.96 -9.39 -6.58
C LEU A 206 -12.26 -10.24 -7.62
N SER A 207 -12.39 -11.56 -7.54
CA SER A 207 -11.81 -12.51 -8.49
C SER A 207 -12.89 -13.42 -9.05
N PHE A 208 -12.66 -14.01 -10.23
CA PHE A 208 -13.59 -14.95 -10.85
C PHE A 208 -12.89 -16.24 -11.26
N LEU A 209 -13.66 -17.31 -11.39
CA LEU A 209 -13.23 -18.53 -12.05
C LEU A 209 -13.49 -18.42 -13.54
N ASP A 210 -12.41 -18.46 -14.32
CA ASP A 210 -12.53 -18.44 -15.76
C ASP A 210 -12.92 -19.84 -16.27
N VAL A 211 -14.20 -19.99 -16.60
CA VAL A 211 -14.78 -21.26 -17.07
C VAL A 211 -14.45 -21.57 -18.52
N GLU A 212 -13.84 -20.63 -19.24
CA GLU A 212 -13.35 -20.82 -20.60
C GLU A 212 -12.20 -21.83 -20.64
N PHE A 213 -11.47 -21.99 -19.52
CA PHE A 213 -10.32 -22.86 -19.41
C PHE A 213 -10.59 -24.11 -18.57
N THR A 214 -10.00 -25.23 -18.97
CA THR A 214 -10.18 -26.55 -18.35
C THR A 214 -9.75 -26.59 -16.89
N ASN A 215 -8.66 -25.91 -16.55
CA ASN A 215 -8.14 -25.81 -15.18
C ASN A 215 -8.92 -24.82 -14.30
N LYS A 216 -9.84 -24.04 -14.88
CA LYS A 216 -10.65 -23.01 -14.22
C LYS A 216 -9.79 -22.10 -13.34
N PRO A 217 -8.85 -21.33 -13.92
CA PRO A 217 -7.95 -20.49 -13.15
C PRO A 217 -8.73 -19.39 -12.42
N THR A 218 -8.23 -18.97 -11.26
CA THR A 218 -8.80 -17.85 -10.52
C THR A 218 -8.12 -16.57 -10.97
N ILE A 219 -8.89 -15.67 -11.57
CA ILE A 219 -8.40 -14.44 -12.19
C ILE A 219 -8.86 -13.25 -11.35
N PRO A 220 -7.97 -12.30 -10.99
CA PRO A 220 -8.37 -11.09 -10.30
C PRO A 220 -9.10 -10.15 -11.27
N LEU A 221 -10.33 -9.79 -10.95
CA LEU A 221 -11.18 -8.92 -11.76
C LEU A 221 -11.03 -7.45 -11.37
N LEU A 222 -11.16 -7.14 -10.08
CA LEU A 222 -11.04 -5.77 -9.56
C LEU A 222 -10.27 -5.75 -8.24
N PHE A 223 -9.60 -4.64 -8.00
CA PHE A 223 -8.90 -4.36 -6.76
C PHE A 223 -9.46 -3.09 -6.12
N MET A 224 -9.55 -3.10 -4.79
CA MET A 224 -9.80 -1.92 -3.97
C MET A 224 -8.74 -1.82 -2.89
N ILE A 225 -7.99 -0.73 -2.88
CA ILE A 225 -7.07 -0.38 -1.80
C ILE A 225 -7.77 0.63 -0.90
N HIS A 226 -7.82 0.40 0.40
CA HIS A 226 -8.58 1.24 1.33
C HIS A 226 -8.01 1.24 2.74
N GLU A 227 -8.21 2.33 3.48
CA GLU A 227 -7.72 2.45 4.86
C GLU A 227 -8.61 1.73 5.89
N ARG A 228 -9.91 1.58 5.59
CA ARG A 228 -10.90 1.04 6.53
C ARG A 228 -11.89 0.07 5.88
N LYS A 229 -12.10 -1.06 6.56
CA LYS A 229 -13.13 -2.08 6.24
C LYS A 229 -14.54 -1.66 6.69
N THR A 230 -15.02 -0.48 6.30
CA THR A 230 -16.39 -0.05 6.65
C THR A 230 -17.39 -0.46 5.58
N PHE A 231 -18.68 -0.45 5.96
CA PHE A 231 -19.78 -0.68 5.02
C PHE A 231 -19.72 0.31 3.85
N GLU A 232 -19.46 1.60 4.12
CA GLU A 232 -19.43 2.66 3.10
C GLU A 232 -18.33 2.44 2.06
N THR A 233 -17.17 1.95 2.49
CA THR A 233 -16.06 1.59 1.59
C THR A 233 -16.46 0.45 0.66
N HIS A 234 -17.07 -0.61 1.19
CA HIS A 234 -17.53 -1.73 0.38
C HIS A 234 -18.74 -1.37 -0.50
N ASP A 235 -19.65 -0.52 -0.01
CA ASP A 235 -20.79 -0.03 -0.78
C ASP A 235 -20.32 0.79 -1.99
N LEU A 236 -19.34 1.68 -1.79
CA LEU A 236 -18.70 2.39 -2.90
C LEU A 236 -18.14 1.43 -3.95
N PHE A 237 -17.42 0.38 -3.53
CA PHE A 237 -16.89 -0.62 -4.44
C PHE A 237 -18.00 -1.30 -5.25
N TRP A 238 -19.02 -1.82 -4.58
CA TRP A 238 -20.11 -2.54 -5.24
C TRP A 238 -20.97 -1.64 -6.13
N ARG A 239 -21.11 -0.35 -5.79
CA ARG A 239 -21.76 0.64 -6.65
C ARG A 239 -20.98 0.84 -7.94
N LYS A 240 -19.65 0.88 -7.88
CA LYS A 240 -18.79 0.97 -9.07
C LYS A 240 -18.86 -0.31 -9.89
N VAL A 241 -18.84 -1.48 -9.25
CA VAL A 241 -19.03 -2.79 -9.91
C VAL A 241 -20.37 -2.83 -10.65
N LYS A 242 -21.48 -2.46 -9.98
CA LYS A 242 -22.81 -2.41 -10.59
C LYS A 242 -22.85 -1.51 -11.82
N ASN A 243 -22.26 -0.32 -11.73
CA ASN A 243 -22.28 0.67 -12.82
C ASN A 243 -21.41 0.24 -14.01
N LYS A 244 -20.30 -0.46 -13.76
CA LYS A 244 -19.33 -0.83 -14.81
C LYS A 244 -19.53 -2.23 -15.38
N LEU A 245 -20.13 -3.13 -14.61
CA LEU A 245 -20.48 -4.48 -15.01
C LEU A 245 -22.01 -4.67 -14.93
N PRO A 246 -22.81 -3.89 -15.68
CA PRO A 246 -24.27 -3.96 -15.58
C PRO A 246 -24.85 -5.33 -15.98
N GLY A 247 -24.09 -6.11 -16.76
CA GLY A 247 -24.42 -7.50 -17.10
C GLY A 247 -24.44 -8.42 -15.88
N LEU A 248 -23.64 -8.14 -14.84
CA LEU A 248 -23.56 -8.96 -13.63
C LEU A 248 -24.91 -9.03 -12.93
N SER A 249 -25.61 -7.90 -12.82
CA SER A 249 -26.93 -7.82 -12.19
C SER A 249 -28.02 -8.61 -12.92
N LYS A 250 -27.80 -8.99 -14.18
CA LYS A 250 -28.75 -9.74 -15.01
C LYS A 250 -28.34 -11.20 -15.20
N ALA A 251 -27.10 -11.54 -14.88
CA ALA A 251 -26.53 -12.85 -15.12
C ALA A 251 -27.12 -13.88 -14.15
N LYS A 252 -27.68 -14.97 -14.69
CA LYS A 252 -28.24 -16.08 -13.90
C LYS A 252 -27.23 -17.19 -13.62
N ASN A 253 -26.10 -17.18 -14.34
CA ASN A 253 -25.05 -18.18 -14.23
C ASN A 253 -23.92 -17.74 -13.28
N VAL A 254 -24.14 -16.73 -12.42
CA VAL A 254 -23.10 -16.22 -11.51
C VAL A 254 -23.50 -16.46 -10.07
N TYR A 255 -22.54 -16.91 -9.26
CA TYR A 255 -22.65 -16.96 -7.80
C TYR A 255 -21.48 -16.20 -7.18
N ILE A 256 -21.70 -15.59 -6.01
CA ILE A 256 -20.69 -14.81 -5.29
C ILE A 256 -20.40 -15.48 -3.94
N VAL A 257 -19.12 -15.62 -3.61
CA VAL A 257 -18.61 -16.15 -2.35
C VAL A 257 -17.83 -15.06 -1.64
N SER A 258 -18.10 -14.87 -0.34
CA SER A 258 -17.35 -13.99 0.56
C SER A 258 -17.31 -14.59 1.97
N ASP A 259 -16.54 -13.98 2.86
CA ASP A 259 -16.30 -14.41 4.24
C ASP A 259 -17.43 -14.06 5.24
N GLU A 260 -18.63 -13.77 4.75
CA GLU A 260 -19.81 -13.36 5.54
C GLU A 260 -19.56 -12.13 6.45
N GLU A 261 -18.50 -11.34 6.23
CA GLU A 261 -18.28 -10.09 6.94
C GLU A 261 -19.50 -9.16 6.72
N SER A 262 -20.13 -8.72 7.82
CA SER A 262 -21.42 -7.99 7.77
C SER A 262 -21.40 -6.76 6.86
N ALA A 263 -20.31 -5.98 6.87
CA ALA A 263 -20.12 -4.82 6.02
C ALA A 263 -20.12 -5.17 4.52
N ILE A 264 -19.48 -6.29 4.17
CA ILE A 264 -19.39 -6.78 2.79
C ILE A 264 -20.75 -7.27 2.31
N VAL A 265 -21.41 -8.13 3.12
CA VAL A 265 -22.70 -8.72 2.77
C VAL A 265 -23.76 -7.65 2.59
N GLU A 266 -23.81 -6.65 3.48
CA GLU A 266 -24.77 -5.56 3.39
C GLU A 266 -24.51 -4.69 2.15
N ALA A 267 -23.25 -4.37 1.86
CA ALA A 267 -22.88 -3.61 0.65
C ALA A 267 -23.26 -4.34 -0.64
N MET A 268 -23.08 -5.67 -0.69
CA MET A 268 -23.50 -6.49 -1.83
C MET A 268 -25.02 -6.44 -2.02
N ARG A 269 -25.79 -6.61 -0.95
CA ARG A 269 -27.26 -6.62 -0.99
C ARG A 269 -27.84 -5.31 -1.51
N GLN A 270 -27.23 -4.17 -1.16
CA GLN A 270 -27.72 -2.86 -1.63
C GLN A 270 -27.45 -2.62 -3.12
N ASN A 271 -26.38 -3.20 -3.66
CA ASN A 271 -25.94 -2.89 -5.01
C ASN A 271 -26.39 -3.91 -6.06
N LEU A 272 -26.47 -5.19 -5.72
CA LEU A 272 -26.85 -6.24 -6.66
C LEU A 272 -28.35 -6.59 -6.50
N PRO A 273 -29.18 -6.44 -7.55
CA PRO A 273 -30.60 -6.73 -7.47
C PRO A 273 -30.79 -8.25 -7.35
N MET A 274 -31.01 -8.76 -6.13
CA MET A 274 -31.24 -10.18 -5.79
C MET A 274 -30.82 -11.16 -6.92
N THR A 275 -29.54 -11.16 -7.31
CA THR A 275 -28.96 -12.26 -8.08
C THR A 275 -28.87 -13.39 -7.09
N ASP A 276 -29.93 -14.18 -6.96
CA ASP A 276 -30.05 -15.31 -6.04
C ASP A 276 -29.02 -15.24 -4.90
N LEU A 277 -29.14 -14.18 -4.07
CA LEU A 277 -28.47 -14.12 -2.77
C LEU A 277 -29.20 -15.09 -1.81
N SER A 278 -30.08 -15.95 -2.33
CA SER A 278 -31.06 -16.80 -1.67
C SER A 278 -30.35 -17.95 -0.96
N LEU A 279 -30.59 -18.25 0.33
CA LEU A 279 -31.81 -18.05 1.14
C LEU A 279 -33.10 -18.46 0.39
N LEU A 280 -33.01 -19.70 -0.10
CA LEU A 280 -33.92 -20.85 -0.21
C LEU A 280 -35.46 -20.73 -0.27
N GLU A 281 -36.01 -21.65 -1.09
CA GLU A 281 -37.19 -22.45 -0.77
C GLU A 281 -37.01 -23.95 -1.16
N PRO A 282 -37.65 -24.92 -0.46
CA PRO A 282 -37.45 -26.35 -0.68
C PRO A 282 -38.53 -27.08 -1.50
N CYS A 283 -38.11 -28.02 -2.36
CA CYS A 283 -38.96 -29.09 -2.88
C CYS A 283 -38.96 -30.32 -1.96
N HIS A 284 -40.15 -30.80 -1.64
CA HIS A 284 -40.43 -31.94 -0.77
C HIS A 284 -40.26 -33.31 -1.46
N ALA A 285 -39.80 -34.31 -0.69
CA ALA A 285 -40.56 -35.52 -0.33
C ALA A 285 -39.66 -36.77 -0.20
N LYS A 286 -39.60 -37.34 1.01
CA LYS A 286 -40.00 -38.72 1.35
C LYS A 286 -39.57 -39.02 2.80
N CYS A 287 -40.48 -39.60 3.57
CA CYS A 287 -40.41 -39.90 5.02
C CYS A 287 -40.93 -38.78 5.96
N GLN A 288 -42.17 -38.92 6.46
CA GLN A 288 -42.88 -37.92 7.27
C GLN A 288 -42.19 -37.62 8.63
N ALA A 289 -41.58 -38.63 9.27
CA ALA A 289 -40.86 -38.44 10.52
C ALA A 289 -39.55 -37.65 10.32
N PHE A 290 -38.78 -38.01 9.29
CA PHE A 290 -37.57 -37.27 8.92
C PHE A 290 -37.90 -35.87 8.42
N GLY A 291 -38.95 -35.67 7.61
CA GLY A 291 -39.35 -34.35 7.13
C GLY A 291 -39.76 -33.39 8.24
N LYS A 292 -40.32 -33.88 9.36
CA LYS A 292 -40.61 -33.07 10.55
C LYS A 292 -39.34 -32.67 11.31
N TYR A 293 -38.43 -33.63 11.53
CA TYR A 293 -37.14 -33.38 12.18
C TYR A 293 -36.24 -32.45 11.34
N PHE A 294 -36.14 -32.73 10.05
CA PHE A 294 -35.45 -31.91 9.06
C PHE A 294 -35.95 -30.48 9.10
N ARG A 295 -37.25 -30.22 8.89
CA ARG A 295 -37.80 -28.85 8.90
C ARG A 295 -37.61 -28.10 10.22
N LYS A 296 -37.66 -28.81 11.36
CA LYS A 296 -37.56 -28.19 12.69
C LYS A 296 -36.12 -27.88 13.09
N CYS A 297 -35.19 -28.79 12.82
CA CYS A 297 -33.85 -28.79 13.42
C CYS A 297 -32.71 -28.64 12.43
N ILE A 298 -32.89 -29.00 11.16
CA ILE A 298 -31.80 -29.02 10.16
C ILE A 298 -32.05 -28.02 9.04
N HIS A 299 -33.29 -27.86 8.57
CA HIS A 299 -33.64 -27.03 7.42
C HIS A 299 -33.19 -25.59 7.60
N LYS A 300 -33.39 -25.02 8.80
CA LYS A 300 -32.90 -23.68 9.18
C LYS A 300 -31.39 -23.51 9.03
N ASP A 301 -30.63 -24.60 9.13
CA ASP A 301 -29.16 -24.60 9.07
C ASP A 301 -28.60 -25.23 7.79
N ILE A 302 -29.39 -26.01 7.05
CA ILE A 302 -29.05 -26.52 5.71
C ILE A 302 -28.91 -25.38 4.72
N GLU A 303 -29.64 -24.30 4.95
CA GLU A 303 -29.52 -23.07 4.20
C GLU A 303 -28.14 -22.43 4.36
N ARG A 304 -27.49 -22.72 5.49
CA ARG A 304 -26.14 -22.29 5.85
C ARG A 304 -25.07 -23.32 5.46
N LEU A 305 -25.46 -24.52 5.02
CA LEU A 305 -24.53 -25.54 4.53
C LEU A 305 -24.25 -25.29 3.03
N GLY A 306 -23.28 -24.42 2.74
CA GLY A 306 -22.92 -23.99 1.39
C GLY A 306 -22.64 -25.11 0.37
N LEU A 307 -22.35 -26.34 0.84
CA LEU A 307 -22.11 -27.52 -0.01
C LEU A 307 -23.30 -27.92 -0.91
N TRP A 308 -24.55 -27.67 -0.48
CA TRP A 308 -25.74 -27.98 -1.29
C TRP A 308 -26.02 -26.92 -2.36
N VAL A 309 -25.64 -25.67 -2.09
CA VAL A 309 -25.82 -24.52 -2.99
C VAL A 309 -24.88 -24.65 -4.18
N ILE A 310 -23.61 -24.88 -3.90
CA ILE A 310 -22.56 -24.98 -4.93
C ILE A 310 -22.73 -26.21 -5.84
N ARG A 311 -23.33 -27.30 -5.34
CA ARG A 311 -23.60 -28.51 -6.15
C ARG A 311 -24.56 -28.25 -7.30
N LYS A 312 -25.50 -27.30 -7.15
CA LYS A 312 -26.39 -26.87 -8.24
C LYS A 312 -25.62 -26.17 -9.37
N HIS A 313 -24.46 -25.63 -9.06
CA HIS A 313 -23.53 -24.99 -9.99
C HIS A 313 -22.39 -25.93 -10.43
N GLY A 314 -22.53 -27.24 -10.20
CA GLY A 314 -21.54 -28.26 -10.59
C GLY A 314 -20.30 -28.32 -9.69
N LEU A 315 -20.35 -27.74 -8.48
CA LEU A 315 -19.20 -27.67 -7.58
C LEU A 315 -19.32 -28.73 -6.46
N THR A 316 -18.19 -29.34 -6.11
CA THR A 316 -18.13 -30.43 -5.14
C THR A 316 -17.73 -29.99 -3.73
N SER A 317 -17.16 -28.78 -3.57
CA SER A 317 -16.76 -28.18 -2.28
C SER A 317 -16.75 -26.65 -2.35
N ALA A 318 -17.16 -25.99 -1.26
CA ALA A 318 -17.06 -24.54 -1.10
C ALA A 318 -15.77 -24.30 -0.33
N THR A 319 -14.70 -23.94 -1.02
CA THR A 319 -13.41 -23.70 -0.36
C THR A 319 -13.00 -22.26 -0.57
N ASN A 320 -12.71 -21.54 0.52
CA ASN A 320 -12.07 -20.24 0.45
C ASN A 320 -10.58 -20.34 0.02
N ASN A 321 -10.05 -21.56 -0.11
CA ASN A 321 -8.67 -21.86 -0.51
C ASN A 321 -8.21 -21.15 -1.79
N ARG A 322 -9.15 -20.75 -2.67
CA ARG A 322 -8.81 -20.03 -3.91
C ARG A 322 -8.65 -18.52 -3.71
N ALA A 323 -9.44 -17.89 -2.83
CA ALA A 323 -9.11 -16.54 -2.37
C ALA A 323 -7.82 -16.57 -1.53
N GLU A 324 -7.58 -17.63 -0.76
CA GLU A 324 -6.34 -17.82 -0.01
C GLU A 324 -5.10 -17.90 -0.90
N SER A 325 -5.17 -18.52 -2.09
CA SER A 325 -4.03 -18.57 -3.01
C SER A 325 -3.71 -17.19 -3.60
N MET A 326 -4.74 -16.40 -3.96
CA MET A 326 -4.58 -15.01 -4.40
C MET A 326 -4.05 -14.12 -3.26
N ASN A 327 -4.59 -14.28 -2.05
CA ASN A 327 -4.10 -13.60 -0.86
C ASN A 327 -2.66 -13.99 -0.55
N THR A 328 -2.28 -15.25 -0.75
CA THR A 328 -0.91 -15.72 -0.56
C THR A 328 0.03 -15.07 -1.58
N MET A 329 -0.40 -14.95 -2.84
CA MET A 329 0.32 -14.21 -3.87
C MET A 329 0.49 -12.73 -3.46
N LEU A 330 -0.58 -12.04 -3.08
CA LEU A 330 -0.51 -10.63 -2.62
C LEU A 330 0.32 -10.44 -1.35
N LYS A 331 0.30 -11.39 -0.41
CA LYS A 331 1.17 -11.37 0.77
C LYS A 331 2.66 -11.40 0.38
N ARG A 332 3.01 -12.10 -0.69
CA ARG A 332 4.40 -12.14 -1.20
C ARG A 332 4.82 -10.80 -1.78
N PHE A 333 3.94 -10.10 -2.51
CA PHE A 333 4.23 -8.76 -3.07
C PHE A 333 4.80 -7.78 -2.04
N VAL A 334 4.35 -7.87 -0.80
CA VAL A 334 4.70 -6.89 0.23
C VAL A 334 5.80 -7.39 1.16
N ASN A 335 6.19 -8.68 1.11
CA ASN A 335 7.21 -9.31 1.96
C ASN A 335 7.11 -8.87 3.45
N TRP A 336 5.87 -8.68 3.93
CA TRP A 336 5.55 -8.15 5.26
C TRP A 336 6.14 -6.76 5.61
N LYS A 337 6.47 -5.93 4.61
CA LYS A 337 7.02 -4.57 4.79
C LYS A 337 6.06 -3.49 4.28
N GLU A 338 5.88 -2.42 5.03
CA GLU A 338 5.12 -1.24 4.59
C GLU A 338 5.57 -0.77 3.20
N SER A 339 4.61 -0.70 2.26
CA SER A 339 4.81 -0.19 0.90
C SER A 339 3.88 1.00 0.66
N PRO A 340 4.33 2.05 -0.04
CA PRO A 340 3.47 3.18 -0.33
C PRO A 340 2.35 2.77 -1.31
N VAL A 341 1.24 3.50 -1.32
CA VAL A 341 0.04 3.10 -2.06
C VAL A 341 0.24 3.08 -3.58
N ASP A 342 1.03 4.01 -4.12
CA ASP A 342 1.40 4.08 -5.53
C ASP A 342 2.18 2.83 -5.99
N ALA A 343 3.12 2.38 -5.16
CA ALA A 343 3.85 1.13 -5.36
C ALA A 343 2.92 -0.11 -5.40
N ILE A 344 1.94 -0.16 -4.50
CA ILE A 344 0.95 -1.24 -4.45
C ILE A 344 0.12 -1.22 -5.74
N VAL A 345 -0.37 -0.05 -6.16
CA VAL A 345 -1.18 0.08 -7.39
C VAL A 345 -0.40 -0.37 -8.63
N LEU A 346 0.85 0.05 -8.79
CA LEU A 346 1.68 -0.37 -9.92
C LEU A 346 1.85 -1.90 -9.96
N SER A 347 2.06 -2.52 -8.80
CA SER A 347 2.19 -3.97 -8.69
C SER A 347 0.91 -4.70 -9.10
N LEU A 348 -0.25 -4.20 -8.67
CA LEU A 348 -1.55 -4.78 -9.02
C LEU A 348 -1.90 -4.58 -10.50
N GLU A 349 -1.49 -3.46 -11.08
CA GLU A 349 -1.64 -3.18 -12.51
C GLU A 349 -0.82 -4.16 -13.37
N GLU A 350 0.47 -4.33 -13.06
CA GLU A 350 1.33 -5.29 -13.75
C GLU A 350 0.85 -6.73 -13.59
N LEU A 351 0.40 -7.10 -12.38
CA LEU A 351 -0.20 -8.40 -12.13
C LEU A 351 -1.44 -8.64 -13.01
N SER A 352 -2.32 -7.64 -13.10
CA SER A 352 -3.52 -7.70 -13.95
C SER A 352 -3.15 -7.81 -15.43
N ALA A 353 -2.14 -7.07 -15.88
CA ALA A 353 -1.66 -7.16 -17.26
C ALA A 353 -1.12 -8.57 -17.58
N SER A 354 -0.40 -9.20 -16.64
CA SER A 354 0.10 -10.57 -16.78
C SER A 354 -1.04 -11.60 -16.85
N PHE A 355 -2.04 -11.50 -15.98
CA PHE A 355 -3.23 -12.38 -16.07
C PHE A 355 -3.98 -12.20 -17.39
N TYR A 356 -4.15 -10.97 -17.87
CA TYR A 356 -4.78 -10.73 -19.16
C TYR A 356 -3.98 -11.31 -20.32
N ALA A 357 -2.64 -11.18 -20.28
CA ALA A 357 -1.75 -11.80 -21.25
C ALA A 357 -1.90 -13.32 -21.28
N GLU A 358 -2.00 -13.96 -20.11
CA GLU A 358 -2.21 -15.40 -20.00
C GLU A 358 -3.58 -15.83 -20.55
N ILE A 359 -4.64 -15.08 -20.31
CA ILE A 359 -5.97 -15.32 -20.90
C ILE A 359 -5.91 -15.27 -22.42
N LEU A 360 -5.34 -14.18 -22.98
CA LEU A 360 -5.21 -14.04 -24.43
C LEU A 360 -4.42 -15.19 -25.03
N ARG A 361 -3.29 -15.55 -24.43
CA ARG A 361 -2.48 -16.66 -24.93
C ARG A 361 -3.24 -17.98 -24.84
N GLY A 362 -3.91 -18.25 -23.73
CA GLY A 362 -4.68 -19.47 -23.51
C GLY A 362 -5.79 -19.68 -24.56
N ARG A 363 -6.49 -18.60 -24.92
CA ARG A 363 -7.49 -18.59 -26.00
C ARG A 363 -6.93 -19.08 -27.33
N TYR A 364 -5.66 -18.77 -27.59
CA TYR A 364 -4.93 -19.19 -28.79
C TYR A 364 -4.04 -20.41 -28.56
N ARG A 365 -4.34 -21.23 -27.55
CA ARG A 365 -3.61 -22.48 -27.23
C ARG A 365 -2.11 -22.23 -27.01
N ARG A 366 -1.77 -21.08 -26.45
CA ARG A 366 -0.41 -20.72 -26.02
C ARG A 366 -0.42 -20.44 -24.52
N GLY A 367 0.69 -20.70 -23.84
CA GLY A 367 0.78 -20.49 -22.39
C GLY A 367 0.28 -21.68 -21.57
N ASN A 368 -0.10 -21.39 -20.33
CA ASN A 368 -0.43 -22.35 -19.28
C ASN A 368 -1.95 -22.54 -19.10
N PHE A 369 -2.79 -21.64 -19.61
CA PHE A 369 -4.24 -21.76 -19.55
C PHE A 369 -4.75 -22.56 -20.76
N ASN A 370 -5.23 -23.77 -20.49
CA ASN A 370 -5.71 -24.67 -21.53
C ASN A 370 -7.19 -24.41 -21.80
N LEU A 371 -7.51 -23.94 -23.01
CA LEU A 371 -8.88 -23.69 -23.44
C LEU A 371 -9.73 -24.96 -23.34
N HIS A 372 -10.96 -24.81 -22.88
CA HIS A 372 -11.92 -25.91 -22.82
C HIS A 372 -12.55 -26.15 -24.20
N GLU A 373 -12.83 -27.41 -24.53
CA GLU A 373 -13.28 -27.85 -25.86
C GLU A 373 -14.50 -27.06 -26.37
N ASP A 374 -15.47 -26.78 -25.50
CA ASP A 374 -16.66 -25.97 -25.78
C ASP A 374 -16.37 -24.57 -26.37
N PHE A 375 -15.19 -24.00 -26.10
CA PHE A 375 -14.82 -22.65 -26.53
C PHE A 375 -13.82 -22.66 -27.70
N GLU A 376 -13.32 -23.82 -28.13
CA GLU A 376 -12.31 -23.90 -29.20
C GLU A 376 -12.75 -23.27 -30.52
N SER A 377 -14.03 -23.38 -30.84
CA SER A 377 -14.59 -22.84 -32.09
C SER A 377 -14.61 -21.31 -32.14
N LEU A 378 -14.40 -20.63 -31.00
CA LEU A 378 -14.46 -19.17 -30.90
C LEU A 378 -13.13 -18.49 -31.21
N TYR A 379 -12.01 -19.24 -31.27
CA TYR A 379 -10.68 -18.68 -31.44
C TYR A 379 -9.91 -19.43 -32.52
N ASP A 380 -9.58 -18.72 -33.60
CA ASP A 380 -8.86 -19.27 -34.74
C ASP A 380 -7.46 -18.66 -34.82
N LEU A 381 -6.47 -19.51 -34.57
CA LEU A 381 -5.05 -19.16 -34.59
C LEU A 381 -4.59 -18.49 -35.89
N GLU A 382 -5.21 -18.80 -37.02
CA GLU A 382 -4.82 -18.30 -38.34
C GLU A 382 -5.63 -17.06 -38.74
N LYS A 383 -6.88 -16.94 -38.27
CA LYS A 383 -7.78 -15.87 -38.71
C LYS A 383 -7.85 -14.66 -37.79
N ASP A 384 -7.80 -14.87 -36.48
CA ASP A 384 -8.10 -13.81 -35.51
C ASP A 384 -7.09 -13.68 -34.36
N CYS A 385 -5.99 -14.44 -34.38
CA CYS A 385 -4.93 -14.34 -33.37
C CYS A 385 -4.31 -12.93 -33.34
N PRO A 386 -4.46 -12.18 -32.24
CA PRO A 386 -3.82 -10.89 -32.08
C PRO A 386 -2.32 -11.09 -31.82
N VAL A 387 -1.58 -9.97 -31.79
CA VAL A 387 -0.22 -9.98 -31.23
C VAL A 387 -0.30 -10.34 -29.77
N LEU A 388 0.22 -11.52 -29.43
CA LEU A 388 0.14 -12.05 -28.08
C LEU A 388 1.19 -11.37 -27.19
N PRO A 389 0.80 -10.74 -26.07
CA PRO A 389 1.74 -10.11 -25.16
C PRO A 389 2.69 -11.14 -24.54
N GLU A 390 3.85 -10.67 -24.13
CA GLU A 390 4.75 -11.44 -23.29
C GLU A 390 4.17 -11.55 -21.88
N ILE A 391 4.31 -12.73 -21.28
CA ILE A 391 3.93 -12.95 -19.89
C ILE A 391 5.15 -12.61 -19.06
N THR A 392 4.99 -11.68 -18.12
CA THR A 392 5.93 -11.56 -17.00
C THR A 392 5.37 -12.40 -15.87
N ASP A 393 6.11 -13.44 -15.45
CA ASP A 393 5.69 -14.30 -14.34
C ASP A 393 5.48 -13.45 -13.07
N ALA A 394 4.52 -13.84 -12.22
CA ALA A 394 4.24 -13.10 -10.99
C ALA A 394 5.51 -12.95 -10.10
N GLU A 395 6.39 -13.96 -10.08
CA GLU A 395 7.66 -13.92 -9.37
C GLU A 395 8.67 -13.00 -10.07
N GLU A 396 8.63 -12.87 -11.39
CA GLU A 396 9.47 -11.92 -12.13
C GLU A 396 8.98 -10.48 -11.94
N ILE A 397 7.66 -10.23 -11.93
CA ILE A 397 7.07 -8.94 -11.54
C ILE A 397 7.53 -8.59 -10.12
N PHE A 398 7.45 -9.55 -9.21
CA PHE A 398 7.95 -9.42 -7.85
C PHE A 398 9.44 -9.09 -7.82
N MET A 399 10.27 -9.81 -8.57
CA MET A 399 11.71 -9.57 -8.62
C MET A 399 12.02 -8.23 -9.27
N LYS A 400 11.28 -7.79 -10.30
CA LYS A 400 11.40 -6.45 -10.89
C LYS A 400 11.04 -5.37 -9.89
N PHE A 401 9.97 -5.54 -9.13
CA PHE A 401 9.57 -4.58 -8.11
C PHE A 401 10.58 -4.53 -6.95
N GLN A 402 11.00 -5.69 -6.46
CA GLN A 402 12.06 -5.79 -5.47
C GLN A 402 13.37 -5.22 -5.98
N ASN A 403 13.73 -5.51 -7.22
CA ASN A 403 14.94 -5.00 -7.85
C ASN A 403 14.80 -3.53 -8.18
N ALA A 404 13.64 -2.98 -8.46
CA ALA A 404 13.44 -1.53 -8.58
C ALA A 404 13.63 -0.89 -7.21
N ILE A 405 13.02 -1.41 -6.15
CA ILE A 405 13.28 -0.96 -4.77
C ILE A 405 14.78 -1.06 -4.42
N LYS A 406 15.44 -2.17 -4.79
CA LYS A 406 16.88 -2.41 -4.55
C LYS A 406 17.81 -1.62 -5.48
N ASN A 407 17.44 -1.39 -6.73
CA ASN A 407 18.25 -0.74 -7.76
C ASN A 407 18.10 0.76 -7.67
N VAL A 408 16.92 1.27 -7.37
CA VAL A 408 16.78 2.64 -6.90
C VAL A 408 17.63 2.79 -5.62
N SER A 409 17.71 1.77 -4.75
CA SER A 409 18.65 1.80 -3.61
C SER A 409 20.14 1.68 -3.96
N LYS A 410 20.49 1.29 -5.20
CA LYS A 410 21.87 1.23 -5.74
C LYS A 410 22.20 2.35 -6.75
N ALA A 411 21.22 3.01 -7.36
CA ALA A 411 21.39 4.06 -8.36
C ALA A 411 21.59 5.42 -7.68
N GLY A 412 21.10 5.60 -6.45
CA GLY A 412 21.49 6.73 -5.60
C GLY A 412 22.96 6.72 -5.15
N THR A 413 23.73 5.69 -5.53
CA THR A 413 25.19 5.57 -5.32
C THR A 413 26.01 5.88 -6.57
N MET A 414 25.42 6.34 -7.68
CA MET A 414 26.18 6.90 -8.80
C MET A 414 26.27 8.43 -8.70
N ASP A 415 27.52 8.87 -8.81
CA ASP A 415 28.05 10.19 -8.53
C ASP A 415 27.40 11.30 -9.37
N LEU A 416 26.93 12.36 -8.70
CA LEU A 416 26.59 13.66 -9.30
C LEU A 416 27.87 14.48 -9.51
N THR A 417 28.82 13.93 -10.27
CA THR A 417 30.05 14.63 -10.70
C THR A 417 30.12 14.75 -12.21
N VAL A 418 29.02 15.02 -12.90
CA VAL A 418 29.03 15.79 -14.16
C VAL A 418 27.70 16.53 -14.30
N LEU A 419 27.66 17.77 -13.80
CA LEU A 419 27.05 18.96 -14.43
C LEU A 419 27.39 20.21 -13.61
#